data_AF-A0A2X4UH07-F1
#
_entry.id   AF-A0A2X4UH07-F1
#
_cell.length_a   1.000
_cell.length_b   1.000
_cell.length_c   1.000
_cell.angle_alpha   90.00
_cell.angle_beta   90.00
_cell.angle_gamma   90.00
#
_symmetry.space_group_name_H-M   'P 1'
#
loop_
_entity.id
_entity.type
_entity.pdbx_description
1 polymer ?
#
loop_
_entity_poly.entity_id
_entity_poly.type
_entity_poly.pdbx_seq_one_letter_code
_entity_poly.pdbx_strand_id
1 'polypeptide(L)'
;MSEQQVSAIVDSVRGRLDALETTLEGLHGIRAAAHSPDGRIVARVDGTGALANLRLEEAACRMDARELAASILTTARAAAEAAAMQRVALMDDLRSALR
;
A
#
# COMPACT_ATOMS: atom_id res chain seq x y z
N MET A 1 11.64 40.66 13.61
CA MET A 1 11.32 39.63 12.60
C MET A 1 10.92 40.38 11.34
N SER A 2 11.65 40.22 10.24
CA SER A 2 11.31 40.88 8.98
C SER A 2 10.15 40.16 8.27
N GLU A 3 9.38 40.85 7.44
CA GLU A 3 8.29 40.25 6.64
C GLU A 3 8.78 39.06 5.79
N GLN A 4 10.03 39.12 5.32
CA GLN A 4 10.68 38.04 4.58
C GLN A 4 10.87 36.77 5.43
N GLN A 5 11.22 36.92 6.71
CA GLN A 5 11.33 35.78 7.63
C GLN A 5 9.97 35.12 7.88
N VAL A 6 8.91 35.91 8.00
CA VAL A 6 7.54 35.39 8.17
C VAL A 6 7.08 34.66 6.92
N SER A 7 7.29 35.22 5.73
CA SER A 7 6.93 34.57 4.46
C SER A 7 7.64 33.22 4.30
N ALA A 8 8.95 33.18 4.55
CA ALA A 8 9.74 31.94 4.42
C ALA A 8 9.23 30.83 5.36
N ILE A 9 8.80 31.18 6.57
CA ILE A 9 8.21 30.23 7.51
C ILE A 9 6.85 29.73 6.99
N VAL A 10 5.99 30.62 6.52
CA VAL A 10 4.67 30.27 5.98
C VAL A 10 4.81 29.31 4.79
N ASP A 11 5.72 29.61 3.87
CA ASP A 11 5.94 28.79 2.67
C ASP A 11 6.50 27.40 3.05
N SER A 12 7.40 27.33 4.03
CA SER A 12 7.89 26.06 4.57
C SER A 12 6.78 25.24 5.24
N VAL A 13 5.91 25.86 6.03
CA VAL A 13 4.79 25.17 6.68
C VAL A 13 3.79 24.63 5.65
N ARG A 14 3.47 25.42 4.62
CA ARG A 14 2.61 24.98 3.52
C ARG A 14 3.17 23.75 2.82
N GLY A 15 4.44 23.78 2.41
CA GLY A 15 5.06 22.63 1.75
C GLY A 15 5.04 21.35 2.60
N ARG A 16 5.19 21.47 3.93
CA ARG A 16 5.10 20.32 4.84
C ARG A 16 3.68 19.78 4.99
N LEU A 17 2.67 20.66 4.99
CA LEU A 17 1.26 20.26 5.01
C LEU A 17 0.87 19.56 3.71
N ASP A 18 1.25 20.11 2.56
CA ASP A 18 0.99 19.51 1.25
C ASP A 18 1.61 18.11 1.15
N ALA A 19 2.84 17.94 1.65
CA ALA A 19 3.50 16.64 1.71
C ALA A 19 2.74 15.65 2.62
N LEU A 20 2.28 16.09 3.78
CA LEU A 20 1.49 15.26 4.70
C LEU A 20 0.16 14.82 4.07
N GLU A 21 -0.58 15.75 3.45
CA GLU A 21 -1.86 15.46 2.79
C GLU A 21 -1.67 14.45 1.66
N THR A 22 -0.67 14.68 0.80
CA THR A 22 -0.32 13.77 -0.30
C THR A 22 0.01 12.37 0.22
N THR A 23 0.80 12.27 1.29
CA THR A 23 1.14 10.98 1.88
C THR A 23 -0.09 10.29 2.48
N LEU A 24 -0.97 11.01 3.17
CA LEU A 24 -2.20 10.44 3.74
C LEU A 24 -3.14 9.92 2.65
N GLU A 25 -3.32 10.68 1.57
CA GLU A 25 -4.09 10.23 0.41
C GLU A 25 -3.46 8.98 -0.23
N GLY A 26 -2.14 8.97 -0.40
CA GLY A 26 -1.39 7.82 -0.90
C GLY A 26 -1.60 6.57 -0.04
N LEU A 27 -1.51 6.69 1.28
CA LEU A 27 -1.69 5.58 2.23
C LEU A 27 -3.12 5.02 2.17
N HIS A 28 -4.13 5.88 2.11
CA HIS A 28 -5.52 5.46 1.94
C HIS A 28 -5.78 4.81 0.56
N GLY A 29 -5.01 5.20 -0.45
CA GLY A 29 -5.10 4.68 -1.81
C GLY A 29 -4.50 3.29 -2.02
N ILE A 30 -3.67 2.80 -1.10
CA ILE A 30 -2.96 1.52 -1.26
C ILE A 30 -3.96 0.38 -1.46
N ARG A 31 -3.83 -0.28 -2.61
CA ARG A 31 -4.50 -1.54 -2.97
C ARG A 31 -3.52 -2.41 -3.74
N ALA A 32 -2.80 -3.26 -3.03
CA ALA A 32 -1.86 -4.19 -3.65
C ALA A 32 -2.57 -5.48 -4.05
N ALA A 33 -2.17 -6.06 -5.17
CA ALA A 33 -2.69 -7.34 -5.64
C ALA A 33 -1.54 -8.31 -5.93
N ALA A 34 -1.78 -9.59 -5.68
CA ALA A 34 -0.90 -10.66 -6.09
C ALA A 34 -1.70 -11.81 -6.69
N HIS A 35 -1.04 -12.58 -7.54
CA HIS A 35 -1.61 -13.70 -8.28
C HIS A 35 -0.87 -14.98 -7.88
N SER A 36 -1.59 -16.10 -7.81
CA SER A 36 -0.93 -17.41 -7.76
C SER A 36 -0.16 -17.66 -9.07
N PRO A 37 0.86 -18.54 -9.07
CA PRO A 37 1.65 -18.83 -10.27
C PRO A 37 0.83 -19.30 -11.47
N ASP A 38 -0.29 -19.98 -11.22
CA ASP A 38 -1.23 -20.46 -12.24
C ASP A 38 -2.34 -19.46 -12.58
N GLY A 39 -2.34 -18.27 -11.96
CA GLY A 39 -3.29 -17.18 -12.19
C GLY A 39 -4.69 -17.39 -11.61
N ARG A 40 -4.97 -18.55 -11.02
CA ARG A 40 -6.31 -18.95 -10.57
C ARG A 40 -6.75 -18.29 -9.26
N ILE A 41 -5.82 -17.74 -8.50
CA ILE A 41 -6.06 -17.05 -7.24
C ILE A 41 -5.54 -15.64 -7.35
N VAL A 42 -6.37 -14.67 -6.95
CA VAL A 42 -5.98 -13.26 -6.85
C VAL A 42 -6.33 -12.76 -5.47
N ALA A 43 -5.33 -12.32 -4.71
CA ALA A 43 -5.54 -11.68 -3.42
C ALA A 43 -5.29 -10.18 -3.56
N ARG A 44 -6.13 -9.35 -2.92
CA ARG A 44 -5.91 -7.91 -2.77
C ARG A 44 -5.85 -7.52 -1.31
N VAL A 45 -4.85 -6.73 -0.97
CA VAL A 45 -4.58 -6.24 0.38
C VAL A 45 -4.57 -4.71 0.37
N ASP A 46 -5.17 -4.10 1.37
CA ASP A 46 -5.18 -2.64 1.53
C ASP A 46 -3.92 -2.11 2.26
N GLY A 47 -3.82 -0.80 2.41
CA GLY A 47 -2.70 -0.14 3.09
C GLY A 47 -2.50 -0.50 4.57
N THR A 48 -3.49 -1.09 5.22
CA THR A 48 -3.39 -1.58 6.59
C THR A 48 -2.79 -2.99 6.66
N GLY A 49 -2.76 -3.70 5.53
CA GLY A 49 -2.39 -5.12 5.47
C GLY A 49 -3.59 -6.05 5.55
N ALA A 50 -4.82 -5.54 5.58
CA ALA A 50 -6.02 -6.36 5.61
C ALA A 50 -6.34 -6.91 4.21
N LEU A 51 -6.77 -8.18 4.15
CA LEU A 51 -7.25 -8.81 2.92
C LEU A 51 -8.60 -8.18 2.53
N ALA A 52 -8.58 -7.29 1.54
CA ALA A 52 -9.76 -6.56 1.07
C ALA A 52 -10.54 -7.34 -0.01
N ASN A 53 -9.88 -8.24 -0.74
CA ASN A 53 -10.53 -9.08 -1.74
C ASN A 53 -9.77 -10.39 -1.96
N LEU A 54 -10.51 -11.46 -2.22
CA LEU A 54 -9.98 -12.74 -2.67
C LEU A 54 -10.85 -13.25 -3.81
N ARG A 55 -10.24 -13.51 -4.97
CA ARG A 55 -10.89 -14.13 -6.11
C ARG A 55 -10.28 -15.51 -6.34
N LEU A 56 -11.16 -16.51 -6.42
CA LEU A 56 -10.81 -17.88 -6.80
C LEU A 56 -11.52 -18.17 -8.12
N GLU A 57 -10.77 -18.64 -9.10
CA GLU A 57 -11.36 -19.22 -10.31
C GLU A 57 -11.94 -20.59 -10.01
N GLU A 58 -12.96 -21.01 -10.75
CA GLU A 58 -13.64 -22.30 -10.51
C GLU A 58 -12.65 -23.48 -10.53
N ALA A 59 -11.62 -23.41 -11.37
CA ALA A 59 -10.57 -24.41 -11.44
C ALA A 59 -9.74 -24.52 -10.14
N ALA A 60 -9.58 -23.43 -9.37
CA ALA A 60 -8.92 -23.46 -8.07
C ALA A 60 -9.73 -24.27 -7.03
N CYS A 61 -11.06 -24.22 -7.12
CA CYS A 61 -11.96 -24.96 -6.21
C CYS A 61 -11.92 -26.48 -6.41
N ARG A 62 -11.26 -26.97 -7.48
CA ARG A 62 -11.07 -28.40 -7.76
C ARG A 62 -9.72 -28.94 -7.24
N MET A 63 -8.87 -28.07 -6.69
CA MET A 63 -7.60 -28.45 -6.09
C MET A 63 -7.83 -29.19 -4.76
N ASP A 64 -6.81 -29.91 -4.30
CA ASP A 64 -6.79 -30.41 -2.93
C ASP A 64 -6.92 -29.25 -1.94
N ALA A 65 -7.68 -29.43 -0.87
CA ALA A 65 -7.99 -28.36 0.07
C ALA A 65 -6.75 -27.79 0.77
N ARG A 66 -5.74 -28.65 1.04
CA ARG A 66 -4.49 -28.23 1.67
C ARG A 66 -3.64 -27.44 0.69
N GLU A 67 -3.58 -27.87 -0.56
CA GLU A 67 -2.88 -27.16 -1.63
C GLU A 67 -3.52 -25.80 -1.92
N LEU A 68 -4.85 -25.74 -1.97
CA LEU A 68 -5.60 -24.50 -2.14
C LEU A 68 -5.32 -23.52 -1.00
N ALA A 69 -5.41 -23.98 0.26
CA ALA A 69 -5.12 -23.15 1.42
C ALA A 69 -3.68 -22.60 1.41
N ALA A 70 -2.70 -23.43 1.08
CA ALA A 70 -1.30 -23.01 0.97
C ALA A 70 -1.10 -21.96 -0.14
N SER A 71 -1.77 -22.15 -1.28
CA SER A 71 -1.73 -21.21 -2.41
C SER A 71 -2.37 -19.87 -2.05
N ILE A 72 -3.55 -19.87 -1.42
CA ILE A 72 -4.23 -18.66 -0.92
C ILE A 72 -3.33 -17.89 0.05
N LEU A 73 -2.76 -18.56 1.06
CA LEU A 73 -1.89 -17.92 2.05
C LEU A 73 -0.64 -17.30 1.40
N THR A 74 -0.03 -18.02 0.45
CA THR A 74 1.14 -17.54 -0.27
C THR A 74 0.81 -16.31 -1.11
N THR A 75 -0.31 -16.34 -1.84
CA THR A 75 -0.75 -15.20 -2.66
C THR A 75 -1.14 -14.00 -1.79
N ALA A 76 -1.85 -14.21 -0.68
CA ALA A 76 -2.19 -13.14 0.25
C ALA A 76 -0.95 -12.50 0.90
N ARG A 77 0.03 -13.32 1.31
CA ARG A 77 1.32 -12.81 1.82
C ARG A 77 2.04 -11.94 0.80
N ALA A 78 2.11 -12.38 -0.46
CA ALA A 78 2.73 -11.59 -1.53
C ALA A 78 2.03 -10.24 -1.74
N ALA A 79 0.69 -10.20 -1.68
CA ALA A 79 -0.06 -8.95 -1.75
C ALA A 79 0.22 -8.04 -0.54
N ALA A 80 0.31 -8.61 0.67
CA ALA A 80 0.64 -7.86 1.88
C ALA A 80 2.06 -7.28 1.85
N GLU A 81 3.04 -8.03 1.33
CA GLU A 81 4.40 -7.56 1.13
C GLU A 81 4.44 -6.38 0.15
N ALA A 82 3.72 -6.48 -0.96
CA ALA A 82 3.60 -5.38 -1.92
C ALA A 82 2.94 -4.13 -1.29
N ALA A 83 1.88 -4.28 -0.49
CA ALA A 83 1.26 -3.17 0.23
C ALA A 83 2.22 -2.54 1.25
N ALA A 84 2.98 -3.35 1.99
CA ALA A 84 3.98 -2.88 2.93
C ALA A 84 5.10 -2.10 2.24
N MET A 85 5.57 -2.55 1.08
CA MET A 85 6.57 -1.83 0.28
C MET A 85 6.06 -0.46 -0.18
N GLN A 86 4.81 -0.38 -0.65
CA GLN A 86 4.19 0.90 -1.05
C GLN A 86 4.09 1.87 0.14
N ARG A 87 3.70 1.36 1.32
CA ARG A 87 3.66 2.17 2.55
C ARG A 87 5.04 2.67 2.98
N VAL A 88 6.08 1.84 2.87
CA VAL A 88 7.46 2.26 3.17
C VAL A 88 7.90 3.37 2.21
N ALA A 89 7.64 3.23 0.91
CA ALA A 89 7.97 4.25 -0.09
C ALA A 89 7.31 5.61 0.21
N LEU A 90 6.00 5.61 0.51
CA LEU A 90 5.27 6.83 0.87
C LEU A 90 5.80 7.51 2.14
N MET A 91 6.20 6.72 3.14
CA MET A 91 6.81 7.24 4.37
C MET A 91 8.22 7.81 4.12
N ASP A 92 8.98 7.20 3.21
CA ASP A 92 10.28 7.70 2.79
C ASP A 92 10.17 9.02 2.04
N ASP A 93 9.17 9.16 1.15
CA ASP A 93 8.87 10.40 0.45
C ASP A 93 8.49 11.52 1.43
N LEU A 94 7.60 11.23 2.39
CA LEU A 94 7.25 12.18 3.46
C LEU A 94 8.49 12.62 4.25
N ARG A 95 9.32 11.65 4.66
CA ARG A 95 10.55 11.93 5.40
C ARG A 95 11.51 12.80 4.59
N SER A 96 11.55 12.64 3.27
CA SER A 96 12.36 13.46 2.37
C SER A 96 11.83 14.90 2.31
N ALA A 97 10.51 15.06 2.17
CA ALA A 97 9.85 16.37 2.07
C ALA A 97 9.86 17.19 3.37
N LEU A 98 9.99 16.55 4.53
CA LEU A 98 10.03 17.22 5.84
C LEU A 98 11.44 17.68 6.27
N ARG A 99 12.49 17.24 5.58
CA ARG A 99 13.88 17.67 5.83
C ARG A 99 14.14 19.05 5.25
#